data_AF-A0A1B6HBJ9-F1
#
_entry.id   AF-A0A1B6HBJ9-F1
#
_cell.length_a   1.000
_cell.length_b   1.000
_cell.length_c   1.000
_cell.angle_alpha   90.00
_cell.angle_beta   90.00
_cell.angle_gamma   90.00
#
_symmetry.space_group_name_H-M   'P 1'
#
loop_
_entity.id
_entity.type
_entity.pdbx_description
1 polymer ?
#
loop_
_entity_poly.entity_id
_entity_poly.type
_entity_poly.pdbx_seq_one_letter_code
_entity_poly.pdbx_strand_id
1 'polypeptide(L)'
;ACAPSDDDQYRSSIIEKIHNTVDSCAAFSNFTCGGHFCTLIELIREALVEVQKADSDLGTSRTICFSLRVPPSPACVKSQNKSLETINHAVSHGQMAKYNYESRESYFPAVAKLDACVDHGLARIQAELEGRTQGLIDCKKSL
;
A
#
# COMPACT_ATOMS: atom_id res chain seq x y z
N ALA A 1 24.99 28.01 -33.93
CA ALA A 1 24.53 28.02 -32.52
C ALA A 1 24.67 26.60 -31.99
N CYS A 2 25.22 26.42 -30.78
CA CYS A 2 25.44 25.08 -30.21
C CYS A 2 24.23 24.52 -29.47
N ALA A 3 23.29 25.37 -29.04
CA ALA A 3 22.04 24.91 -28.44
C ALA A 3 21.06 24.48 -29.56
N PRO A 4 20.54 23.25 -29.53
CA PRO A 4 19.47 22.80 -30.42
C PRO A 4 18.21 23.67 -30.26
N SER A 5 17.46 23.86 -31.34
CA SER A 5 16.19 24.62 -31.31
C SER A 5 15.06 23.89 -30.58
N ASP A 6 15.28 22.65 -30.16
CA ASP A 6 14.30 21.77 -29.52
C ASP A 6 14.46 21.71 -27.99
N ASP A 7 15.25 22.60 -27.37
CA ASP A 7 15.58 22.53 -25.93
C ASP A 7 14.36 22.50 -25.01
N ASP A 8 13.31 23.28 -25.31
CA ASP A 8 12.07 23.27 -24.54
C ASP A 8 11.33 21.92 -24.67
N GLN A 9 11.28 21.36 -25.89
CA GLN A 9 10.67 20.06 -26.16
C GLN A 9 11.46 18.93 -25.49
N TYR A 10 12.79 19.01 -25.53
CA TYR A 10 13.67 18.05 -24.86
C TYR A 10 13.48 18.11 -23.34
N ARG A 11 13.44 19.31 -22.75
CA ARG A 11 13.23 19.48 -21.31
C ARG A 11 11.89 18.90 -20.85
N SER A 12 10.81 19.17 -21.58
CA SER A 12 9.50 18.57 -21.30
C SER A 12 9.54 17.04 -21.41
N SER A 13 10.22 16.50 -22.42
CA SER A 13 10.38 15.05 -22.60
C SER A 13 11.16 14.40 -21.46
N ILE A 14 12.24 15.02 -20.96
CA ILE A 14 12.99 14.50 -19.82
C ILE A 14 12.14 14.54 -18.53
N ILE A 15 11.41 15.62 -18.29
CA ILE A 15 10.49 15.72 -17.15
C ILE A 15 9.44 14.61 -17.21
N GLU A 16 8.83 14.39 -18.37
CA GLU A 16 7.85 13.31 -18.57
C GLU A 16 8.47 11.92 -18.34
N LYS A 17 9.69 11.67 -18.84
CA LYS A 17 10.43 10.42 -18.59
C LYS A 17 10.69 10.19 -17.10
N ILE A 18 11.05 11.24 -16.35
CA ILE A 18 11.25 11.15 -14.89
C ILE A 18 9.94 10.78 -14.20
N HIS A 19 8.85 11.50 -14.50
CA HIS A 19 7.53 11.20 -13.93
C HIS A 19 7.09 9.78 -14.23
N ASN A 20 7.13 9.36 -15.51
CA ASN A 20 6.74 8.01 -15.92
C ASN A 20 7.59 6.93 -15.25
N THR A 21 8.88 7.19 -15.02
CA THR A 21 9.77 6.26 -14.30
C THR A 21 9.32 6.09 -12.86
N VAL A 22 9.14 7.20 -12.13
CA VAL A 22 8.68 7.17 -10.73
C VAL A 22 7.31 6.51 -10.62
N ASP A 23 6.36 6.89 -11.48
CA ASP A 23 5.00 6.34 -11.48
C ASP A 23 4.98 4.84 -11.79
N SER A 24 5.82 4.38 -12.72
CA SER A 24 5.94 2.95 -13.06
C SER A 24 6.53 2.11 -11.91
N CYS A 25 7.44 2.68 -11.12
CA CYS A 25 8.00 2.04 -9.93
C CYS A 25 7.01 2.07 -8.75
N ALA A 26 6.19 3.13 -8.65
CA ALA A 26 5.13 3.25 -7.66
C ALA A 26 3.87 2.41 -8.00
N ALA A 27 3.77 1.86 -9.21
CA ALA A 27 2.66 1.02 -9.60
C ALA A 27 2.61 -0.26 -8.74
N PHE A 28 1.67 -0.29 -7.80
CA PHE A 28 1.41 -1.40 -6.88
C PHE A 28 1.24 -2.76 -7.59
N SER A 29 0.86 -2.78 -8.87
CA SER A 29 0.75 -4.00 -9.68
C SER A 29 2.09 -4.73 -9.89
N ASN A 30 3.23 -4.04 -9.77
CA ASN A 30 4.56 -4.64 -9.87
C ASN A 30 5.09 -5.16 -8.53
N PHE A 31 4.44 -4.83 -7.42
CA PHE A 31 4.68 -5.49 -6.15
C PHE A 31 3.96 -6.83 -6.19
N THR A 32 4.61 -7.82 -6.79
CA THR A 32 4.23 -9.23 -6.64
C THR A 32 3.96 -9.47 -5.17
N CYS A 33 2.81 -10.04 -4.85
CA CYS A 33 2.44 -10.37 -3.49
C CYS A 33 3.54 -11.23 -2.87
N GLY A 34 4.46 -10.60 -2.12
CA GLY A 34 5.47 -11.32 -1.36
C GLY A 34 4.77 -12.16 -0.30
N GLY A 35 5.41 -13.24 0.17
CA GLY A 35 4.83 -14.12 1.18
C GLY A 35 4.25 -13.35 2.38
N HIS A 36 4.99 -12.35 2.88
CA HIS A 36 4.57 -11.52 4.01
C HIS A 36 3.38 -10.60 3.69
N PHE A 37 3.35 -9.97 2.52
CA PHE A 37 2.24 -9.08 2.14
C PHE A 37 0.93 -9.85 1.92
N CYS A 38 1.00 -11.03 1.30
CA CYS A 38 -0.16 -11.91 1.15
C CYS A 38 -0.66 -12.41 2.51
N THR A 39 0.26 -12.84 3.39
CA THR A 39 -0.08 -13.27 4.75
C THR A 39 -0.73 -12.13 5.54
N LEU A 40 -0.26 -10.89 5.38
CA LEU A 40 -0.87 -9.71 6.00
C LEU A 40 -2.31 -9.50 5.52
N ILE A 41 -2.56 -9.59 4.21
CA ILE A 41 -3.91 -9.47 3.64
C ILE A 41 -4.84 -10.57 4.15
N GLU A 42 -4.35 -11.81 4.27
CA GLU A 42 -5.12 -12.93 4.81
C GLU A 42 -5.49 -12.70 6.27
N LEU A 43 -4.54 -12.29 7.11
CA LEU A 43 -4.80 -11.97 8.52
C LEU A 43 -5.86 -10.87 8.69
N ILE A 44 -5.80 -9.83 7.86
CA ILE A 44 -6.80 -8.75 7.87
C ILE A 44 -8.17 -9.29 7.42
N ARG A 45 -8.22 -10.08 6.35
CA ARG A 45 -9.47 -10.66 5.84
C ARG A 45 -10.14 -11.57 6.85
N GLU A 46 -9.37 -12.46 7.50
CA GLU A 46 -9.90 -13.36 8.52
C GLU A 46 -10.51 -12.59 9.70
N ALA A 47 -9.79 -11.60 10.23
CA ALA A 47 -10.30 -10.76 11.32
C ALA A 47 -11.56 -9.99 10.91
N LEU A 48 -11.62 -9.47 9.68
CA LEU A 48 -12.78 -8.75 9.17
C LEU A 48 -14.02 -9.64 9.09
N VAL A 49 -13.86 -10.88 8.62
CA VAL A 49 -14.97 -11.85 8.53
C VAL A 49 -15.54 -12.17 9.92
N GLU A 50 -14.68 -12.34 10.92
CA GLU A 50 -15.13 -12.59 12.30
C GLU A 50 -15.92 -11.41 12.89
N VAL A 51 -15.42 -10.18 12.71
CA VAL A 51 -16.12 -8.96 13.15
C VAL A 51 -17.47 -8.81 12.47
N GLN A 52 -17.53 -8.98 11.14
CA GLN A 52 -18.76 -8.84 10.37
C GLN A 52 -19.82 -9.85 10.82
N LYS A 53 -19.40 -11.10 11.08
CA LYS A 53 -20.31 -12.13 11.60
C LYS A 53 -20.83 -11.76 13.00
N ALA A 54 -19.96 -11.34 13.90
CA ALA A 54 -20.34 -10.96 15.25
C ALA A 54 -21.28 -9.73 15.29
N ASP A 55 -21.05 -8.76 14.41
CA ASP A 55 -21.92 -7.58 14.25
C ASP A 55 -23.31 -7.95 13.70
N SER A 56 -23.36 -8.85 12.71
CA SER A 56 -24.63 -9.39 12.19
C SER A 56 -25.43 -10.14 13.27
N ASP A 57 -24.76 -10.97 14.06
CA ASP A 57 -25.36 -11.69 15.19
C ASP A 57 -25.87 -10.71 16.27
N LEU A 58 -25.12 -9.63 16.53
CA LEU A 58 -25.51 -8.57 17.46
C LEU A 58 -26.76 -7.82 16.97
N GLY A 59 -26.82 -7.46 15.70
CA GLY A 59 -27.98 -6.81 15.08
C GLY A 59 -29.23 -7.68 15.14
N THR A 60 -29.07 -8.98 14.87
CA THR A 60 -30.14 -9.98 14.98
C THR A 60 -30.62 -10.12 16.43
N SER A 61 -29.69 -10.25 17.37
CA SER A 61 -29.99 -10.33 18.81
C SER A 61 -30.74 -9.10 19.29
N ARG A 62 -30.28 -7.88 18.95
CA ARG A 62 -30.98 -6.63 19.27
C ARG A 62 -32.43 -6.62 18.77
N THR A 63 -32.63 -7.04 17.52
CA THR A 63 -33.94 -7.06 16.87
C THR A 63 -34.91 -8.05 17.52
N ILE A 64 -34.44 -9.24 17.92
CA ILE A 64 -35.29 -10.31 18.44
C ILE A 64 -35.51 -10.18 19.95
N CYS A 65 -34.45 -9.85 20.68
CA CYS A 65 -34.42 -9.95 22.14
C CYS A 65 -34.82 -8.67 22.87
N PHE A 66 -34.63 -7.50 22.26
CA PHE A 66 -34.75 -6.21 22.95
C PHE A 66 -35.85 -5.31 22.37
N SER A 67 -36.52 -5.75 21.30
CA SER A 67 -37.61 -4.99 20.67
C SER A 67 -38.94 -5.09 21.42
N LEU A 68 -39.18 -6.13 22.24
CA LEU A 68 -40.52 -6.44 22.77
C LEU A 68 -40.59 -6.84 24.27
N ARG A 69 -39.49 -7.01 25.00
CA ARG A 69 -39.51 -7.41 26.43
C ARG A 69 -38.59 -6.54 27.29
N VAL A 70 -39.14 -6.00 28.37
CA VAL A 70 -38.40 -5.32 29.44
C VAL A 70 -38.76 -5.97 30.79
N PRO A 71 -37.77 -6.51 31.54
CA PRO A 71 -36.36 -6.62 31.18
C PRO A 71 -36.09 -7.71 30.13
N PRO A 72 -35.00 -7.59 29.34
CA PRO A 72 -34.58 -8.61 28.40
C PRO A 72 -34.18 -9.91 29.11
N SER A 73 -34.32 -11.04 28.42
CA SER A 73 -33.99 -12.34 29.03
C SER A 73 -32.48 -12.48 29.31
N PRO A 74 -32.08 -13.21 30.37
CA PRO A 74 -30.66 -13.45 30.66
C PRO A 74 -29.89 -14.10 29.51
N ALA A 75 -30.54 -14.96 28.74
CA ALA A 75 -29.94 -15.59 27.55
C ALA A 75 -29.61 -14.57 26.46
N CYS A 76 -30.49 -13.59 26.25
CA CYS A 76 -30.30 -12.51 25.29
C CYS A 76 -29.15 -11.58 25.68
N VAL A 77 -29.06 -11.20 26.96
CA VAL A 77 -27.94 -10.41 27.50
C VAL A 77 -26.62 -11.16 27.33
N LYS A 78 -26.60 -12.47 27.63
CA LYS A 78 -25.41 -13.30 27.43
C LYS A 78 -24.98 -13.36 25.96
N SER A 79 -25.92 -13.52 25.03
CA SER A 79 -25.63 -13.55 23.60
C SER A 79 -25.09 -12.21 23.10
N GLN A 80 -25.68 -11.11 23.54
CA GLN A 80 -25.20 -9.75 23.22
C GLN A 80 -23.76 -9.54 23.70
N ASN A 81 -23.47 -9.89 24.96
CA ASN A 81 -22.14 -9.75 25.52
C ASN A 81 -21.10 -10.58 24.76
N LYS A 82 -21.47 -11.80 24.35
CA LYS A 82 -20.58 -12.65 23.54
C LYS A 82 -20.23 -11.99 22.21
N SER A 83 -21.21 -11.47 21.47
CA SER A 83 -20.95 -10.79 20.19
C SER A 83 -20.09 -9.53 20.39
N LEU A 84 -20.35 -8.74 21.43
CA LEU A 84 -19.53 -7.57 21.78
C LEU A 84 -18.09 -7.96 22.15
N GLU A 85 -17.91 -9.03 22.90
CA GLU A 85 -16.60 -9.57 23.25
C GLU A 85 -15.83 -10.01 22.01
N THR A 86 -16.48 -10.71 21.08
CA THR A 86 -15.88 -11.09 19.78
C THR A 86 -15.51 -9.86 18.95
N ILE A 87 -16.34 -8.81 18.90
CA ILE A 87 -15.99 -7.57 18.18
C ILE A 87 -14.78 -6.88 18.81
N ASN A 88 -14.74 -6.79 20.14
CA ASN A 88 -13.67 -6.12 20.88
C ASN A 88 -12.36 -6.92 20.90
N HIS A 89 -12.42 -8.23 20.71
CA HIS A 89 -11.28 -9.15 20.77
C HIS A 89 -11.14 -10.02 19.52
N ALA A 90 -11.58 -9.51 18.36
CA ALA A 90 -11.51 -10.23 17.08
C ALA A 90 -10.08 -10.59 16.66
N VAL A 91 -9.08 -9.91 17.23
CA VAL A 91 -7.67 -10.23 17.02
C VAL A 91 -7.04 -10.50 18.38
N SER A 92 -6.55 -11.72 18.57
CA SER A 92 -5.78 -12.07 19.76
C SER A 92 -4.45 -11.32 19.82
N HIS A 93 -3.87 -11.18 21.01
CA HIS A 93 -2.55 -10.55 21.16
C HIS A 93 -1.46 -11.25 20.31
N GLY A 94 -1.55 -12.58 20.16
CA GLY A 94 -0.65 -13.35 19.30
C GLY A 94 -0.86 -13.06 17.80
N GLN A 95 -2.11 -12.93 17.34
CA GLN A 95 -2.39 -12.52 15.96
C GLN A 95 -1.96 -11.07 15.69
N MET A 96 -2.08 -10.18 16.67
CA MET A 96 -1.60 -8.80 16.56
C MET A 96 -0.07 -8.73 16.47
N ALA A 97 0.64 -9.57 17.24
CA ALA A 97 2.10 -9.70 17.11
C ALA A 97 2.49 -10.23 15.73
N LYS A 98 1.75 -11.21 15.18
CA LYS A 98 1.95 -11.71 13.82
C LYS A 98 1.67 -10.62 12.79
N TYR A 99 0.57 -9.87 12.90
CA TYR A 99 0.26 -8.73 12.04
C TYR A 99 1.41 -7.71 12.00
N ASN A 100 1.93 -7.32 13.17
CA ASN A 100 3.03 -6.37 13.27
C ASN A 100 4.32 -6.92 12.65
N TYR A 101 4.59 -8.21 12.80
CA TYR A 101 5.71 -8.87 12.15
C TYR A 101 5.58 -8.86 10.62
N GLU A 102 4.46 -9.37 10.08
CA GLU A 102 4.21 -9.43 8.63
C GLU A 102 4.19 -8.03 7.99
N SER A 103 3.62 -7.04 8.69
CA SER A 103 3.64 -5.63 8.27
C SER A 103 5.07 -5.09 8.17
N ARG A 104 5.91 -5.38 9.18
CA ARG A 104 7.31 -4.94 9.19
C ARG A 104 8.13 -5.61 8.09
N GLU A 105 7.99 -6.92 7.94
CA GLU A 105 8.72 -7.71 6.95
C GLU A 105 8.25 -7.45 5.51
N SER A 106 7.02 -6.97 5.33
CA SER A 106 6.56 -6.51 4.00
C SER A 106 6.99 -5.07 3.69
N TYR A 107 7.05 -4.18 4.68
CA TYR A 107 7.37 -2.77 4.49
C TYR A 107 8.82 -2.51 4.04
N PHE A 108 9.81 -3.03 4.78
CA PHE A 108 11.21 -2.69 4.51
C PHE A 108 11.73 -3.18 3.15
N PRO A 109 11.46 -4.43 2.71
CA PRO A 109 11.87 -4.88 1.39
C PRO A 109 11.12 -4.17 0.26
N ALA A 110 9.88 -3.71 0.49
CA ALA A 110 9.13 -2.95 -0.50
C ALA A 110 9.75 -1.57 -0.73
N VAL A 111 10.12 -0.86 0.34
CA VAL A 111 10.82 0.44 0.22
C VAL A 111 12.16 0.27 -0.49
N ALA A 112 12.99 -0.69 -0.07
CA ALA A 112 14.29 -0.92 -0.72
C ALA A 112 14.18 -1.27 -2.21
N LYS A 113 13.14 -2.04 -2.60
CA LYS A 113 12.86 -2.35 -4.00
C LYS A 113 12.35 -1.14 -4.79
N LEU A 114 11.55 -0.28 -4.15
CA LEU A 114 11.07 0.97 -4.75
C LEU A 114 12.26 1.89 -5.03
N ASP A 115 13.12 2.10 -4.03
CA ASP A 115 14.31 2.94 -4.15
C ASP A 115 15.23 2.41 -5.25
N ALA A 116 15.52 1.10 -5.26
CA ALA A 116 16.33 0.49 -6.30
C ALA A 116 15.71 0.61 -7.71
N CYS A 117 14.39 0.53 -7.83
CA CYS A 117 13.67 0.73 -9.10
C CYS A 117 13.83 2.17 -9.60
N VAL A 118 13.63 3.14 -8.71
CA VAL A 118 13.76 4.56 -9.02
C VAL A 118 15.20 4.89 -9.40
N ASP A 119 16.18 4.47 -8.60
CA ASP A 119 17.60 4.70 -8.86
C ASP A 119 18.04 4.14 -10.22
N HIS A 120 17.66 2.89 -10.51
CA HIS A 120 17.98 2.26 -11.80
C HIS A 120 17.30 2.97 -12.97
N GLY A 121 16.03 3.36 -12.81
CA GLY A 121 15.29 4.09 -13.83
C GLY A 121 15.87 5.48 -14.11
N LEU A 122 16.25 6.21 -13.06
CA LEU A 122 16.84 7.54 -13.15
C LEU A 122 18.27 7.51 -13.71
N ALA A 123 19.05 6.45 -13.45
CA ALA A 123 20.41 6.32 -13.98
C ALA A 123 20.46 6.42 -15.52
N ARG A 124 19.46 5.87 -16.22
CA ARG A 124 19.35 5.98 -17.68
C ARG A 124 19.11 7.42 -18.15
N ILE A 125 18.28 8.16 -17.41
CA ILE A 125 17.97 9.57 -17.71
C ILE A 125 19.20 10.44 -17.44
N GLN A 126 19.93 10.15 -16.35
CA GLN A 126 21.18 10.83 -16.04
C GLN A 126 22.21 10.64 -17.15
N ALA A 127 22.40 9.42 -17.66
CA ALA A 127 23.33 9.17 -18.77
C ALA A 127 22.94 9.93 -20.06
N GLU A 128 21.63 10.07 -20.34
CA GLU A 128 21.12 10.86 -21.48
C GLU A 128 21.45 12.36 -21.31
N LEU A 129 21.25 12.90 -20.11
CA LEU A 129 21.58 14.29 -19.76
C LEU A 129 23.08 14.57 -19.83
N GLU A 130 23.91 13.66 -19.32
CA GLU A 130 25.36 13.74 -19.38
C GLU A 130 25.85 13.74 -20.84
N GLY A 131 25.29 12.84 -21.68
CA GLY A 131 25.60 12.79 -23.10
C GLY A 131 25.23 14.08 -23.84
N ARG A 132 24.05 14.66 -23.58
CA ARG A 132 23.65 15.94 -24.19
C ARG A 132 24.53 17.09 -23.71
N THR A 133 24.88 17.13 -22.42
CA THR A 133 25.78 18.14 -21.85
C THR A 133 27.15 18.08 -22.49
N GLN A 134 27.72 16.89 -22.65
CA GLN A 134 29.02 16.69 -23.28
C GLN A 134 29.00 17.14 -24.76
N GLY A 135 27.93 16.81 -25.50
CA GLY A 135 27.76 17.26 -26.88
C GLY A 135 27.73 18.80 -27.02
N LEU A 136 27.07 19.49 -26.09
CA LEU A 136 27.07 20.96 -26.04
C LEU A 136 28.45 21.54 -25.75
N ILE A 137 29.19 20.93 -24.81
CA ILE A 137 30.57 21.32 -24.48
C ILE A 137 31.48 21.15 -25.70
N ASP A 138 31.39 20.02 -26.39
CA ASP A 138 32.24 19.71 -27.54
C ASP A 138 31.92 20.59 -28.75
N CYS A 139 30.64 20.90 -28.99
CA CYS A 139 30.24 21.90 -29.98
C CYS A 139 30.86 23.27 -29.66
N LYS A 140 30.77 23.72 -28.40
CA LYS A 140 31.34 25.01 -27.97
C LYS A 140 32.85 25.07 -28.16
N LYS A 141 33.56 23.97 -27.92
CA LYS A 141 35.02 23.87 -28.13
C LYS A 141 35.42 23.84 -29.61
N SER A 142 34.50 23.47 -30.49
CA SER A 142 34.72 23.36 -31.94
C SER A 142 34.37 24.64 -32.71
N LEU A 143 33.85 25.66 -32.01
CA LEU A 143 33.62 27.03 -32.50
C LEU A 143 34.83 27.91 -32.20
#